data_AF-A0A7J2HMI8-F1
#
_entry.id   AF-A0A7J2HMI8-F1
#
_cell.length_a   1.000
_cell.length_b   1.000
_cell.length_c   1.000
_cell.angle_alpha   90.00
_cell.angle_beta   90.00
_cell.angle_gamma   90.00
#
_symmetry.space_group_name_H-M   'P 1'
#
loop_
_entity.id
_entity.type
_entity.pdbx_description
1 polymer ?
#
loop_
_entity_poly.entity_id
_entity_poly.type
_entity_poly.pdbx_seq_one_letter_code
_entity_poly.pdbx_strand_id
1 'polypeptide(L)'
;LNGKLVGKDLNEKGLLSLLNKHRKAKLILSPIGAQGFILGRGNSQLSPEVIRKIGLDNIIVVATPSKLASTPFIRVDTGDRNLDKLFAKKEQIIVIIGYRLMKVVKVQTNNL
;
A
#
# COMPACT_ATOMS: atom_id res chain seq x y z
N LEU A 1 -5.31 -12.64 -14.34
CA LEU A 1 -4.41 -13.57 -15.07
C LEU A 1 -4.77 -13.54 -16.53
N ASN A 2 -3.80 -13.36 -17.43
CA ASN A 2 -4.02 -13.16 -18.87
C ASN A 2 -5.06 -12.04 -19.15
N GLY A 3 -4.91 -10.90 -18.47
CA GLY A 3 -5.83 -9.75 -18.61
C GLY A 3 -7.21 -9.90 -17.95
N LYS A 4 -7.54 -11.06 -17.37
CA LYS A 4 -8.85 -11.31 -16.76
C LYS A 4 -8.85 -11.02 -15.25
N LEU A 5 -9.99 -10.50 -14.77
CA LEU A 5 -10.33 -10.40 -13.35
C LEU A 5 -10.48 -11.80 -12.76
N VAL A 6 -9.74 -12.09 -11.69
CA VAL A 6 -9.74 -13.42 -11.03
C VAL A 6 -10.41 -13.41 -9.66
N GLY A 7 -10.85 -12.24 -9.21
CA GLY A 7 -11.59 -12.04 -7.97
C GLY A 7 -11.94 -10.57 -7.81
N LYS A 8 -13.06 -10.29 -7.17
CA LYS A 8 -13.56 -8.94 -6.86
C LYS A 8 -13.86 -8.91 -5.36
N ASP A 9 -13.48 -7.82 -4.70
CA ASP A 9 -13.74 -7.60 -3.28
C ASP A 9 -13.37 -8.81 -2.39
N LEU A 10 -12.15 -9.29 -2.59
CA LEU A 10 -11.66 -10.47 -1.87
C LEU A 10 -11.32 -10.11 -0.43
N ASN A 11 -11.78 -10.95 0.50
CA ASN A 11 -11.26 -10.94 1.86
C ASN A 11 -9.80 -11.46 1.92
N GLU A 12 -9.20 -11.38 3.10
CA GLU A 12 -7.84 -11.87 3.36
C GLU A 12 -7.63 -13.30 2.84
N LYS A 13 -8.50 -14.24 3.19
CA LYS A 13 -8.38 -15.64 2.78
C LYS A 13 -8.37 -15.79 1.25
N GLY A 14 -9.21 -15.02 0.56
CA GLY A 14 -9.24 -14.97 -0.91
C GLY A 14 -7.94 -14.45 -1.50
N LEU A 15 -7.39 -13.36 -0.95
CA LEU A 15 -6.12 -12.79 -1.36
C LEU A 15 -4.96 -13.76 -1.11
N LEU A 16 -4.86 -14.35 0.08
CA LEU A 16 -3.83 -15.33 0.42
C LEU A 16 -3.88 -16.57 -0.48
N SER A 17 -5.08 -17.05 -0.82
CA SER A 17 -5.26 -18.17 -1.76
C SER A 17 -4.67 -17.85 -3.13
N LEU A 18 -4.91 -16.64 -3.66
CA LEU A 18 -4.32 -16.20 -4.92
C LEU A 18 -2.80 -16.02 -4.82
N LEU A 19 -2.31 -15.40 -3.75
CA LEU A 19 -0.87 -15.17 -3.54
C LEU A 19 -0.08 -16.46 -3.34
N ASN A 20 -0.71 -17.50 -2.77
CA ASN A 20 -0.11 -18.83 -2.64
C ASN A 20 0.05 -19.52 -4.01
N LYS A 21 -0.91 -19.33 -4.93
CA LYS A 21 -0.85 -19.86 -6.30
C LYS A 21 0.05 -19.01 -7.21
N HIS A 22 0.15 -17.72 -6.94
CA HIS A 22 0.85 -16.74 -7.76
C HIS A 22 1.80 -15.89 -6.93
N ARG A 23 3.07 -16.30 -6.88
CA ARG A 23 4.10 -15.67 -6.03
C ARG A 23 4.50 -14.25 -6.45
N LYS A 24 4.21 -13.83 -7.69
CA LYS A 24 4.54 -12.48 -8.18
C LYS A 24 3.25 -11.64 -8.19
N ALA A 25 3.19 -10.65 -7.32
CA ALA A 25 2.06 -9.74 -7.21
C ALA A 25 2.53 -8.31 -7.01
N LYS A 26 1.74 -7.35 -7.47
CA LYS A 26 1.90 -5.92 -7.18
C LYS A 26 0.64 -5.41 -6.50
N LEU A 27 0.81 -4.54 -5.52
CA LEU A 27 -0.29 -3.88 -4.82
C LEU A 27 -0.32 -2.41 -5.22
N ILE A 28 -1.42 -1.96 -5.79
CA ILE A 28 -1.60 -0.55 -6.18
C ILE A 28 -2.55 0.09 -5.18
N LEU A 29 -2.08 1.12 -4.48
CA LEU A 29 -2.83 1.82 -3.43
C LEU A 29 -2.93 3.30 -3.74
N SER A 30 -4.00 3.93 -3.24
CA SER A 30 -4.09 5.38 -3.19
C SER A 30 -4.31 5.85 -1.75
N PRO A 31 -3.80 7.03 -1.36
CA PRO A 31 -4.06 7.58 -0.04
C PRO A 31 -5.55 7.79 0.20
N ILE A 32 -6.04 7.46 1.40
CA ILE A 32 -7.43 7.60 1.81
C ILE A 32 -7.66 8.99 2.43
N GLY A 33 -8.67 9.70 1.93
CA GLY A 33 -9.07 11.01 2.44
C GLY A 33 -7.94 12.05 2.48
N ALA A 34 -8.06 13.00 3.40
CA ALA A 34 -7.05 14.02 3.69
C ALA A 34 -6.00 13.59 4.74
N GLN A 35 -6.08 12.34 5.22
CA GLN A 35 -5.25 11.83 6.31
C GLN A 35 -3.99 11.12 5.81
N GLY A 36 -3.95 10.71 4.55
CA GLY A 36 -2.73 10.20 3.91
C GLY A 36 -2.49 8.71 4.10
N PHE A 37 -3.41 7.97 4.75
CA PHE A 37 -3.27 6.54 4.95
C PHE A 37 -3.31 5.77 3.62
N ILE A 38 -2.27 4.99 3.33
CA ILE A 38 -2.31 3.98 2.24
C ILE A 38 -2.63 2.59 2.79
N LEU A 39 -2.29 2.35 4.05
CA LEU A 39 -2.57 1.14 4.81
C LEU A 39 -3.00 1.58 6.22
N GLY A 40 -4.15 1.12 6.67
CA GLY A 40 -4.72 1.44 7.97
C GLY A 40 -5.42 0.23 8.58
N ARG A 41 -5.62 0.25 9.90
CA ARG A 41 -6.22 -0.87 10.67
C ARG A 41 -7.61 -1.33 10.21
N GLY A 42 -8.36 -0.45 9.53
CA GLY A 42 -9.71 -0.75 9.04
C GLY A 42 -9.76 -1.60 7.77
N ASN A 43 -8.63 -1.87 7.11
CA ASN A 43 -8.60 -2.67 5.89
C ASN A 43 -8.17 -4.12 6.15
N SER A 44 -9.09 -4.91 6.71
CA SER A 44 -8.84 -6.32 7.07
C SER A 44 -8.50 -7.22 5.88
N GLN A 45 -8.73 -6.78 4.63
CA GLN A 45 -8.31 -7.52 3.44
C GLN A 45 -6.78 -7.51 3.30
N LEU A 46 -6.13 -6.40 3.67
CA LEU A 46 -4.68 -6.19 3.54
C LEU A 46 -3.97 -6.42 4.87
N SER A 47 -4.10 -7.64 5.40
CA SER A 47 -3.44 -8.04 6.64
C SER A 47 -1.90 -8.00 6.52
N PRO A 48 -1.18 -7.97 7.66
CA PRO A 48 0.27 -8.07 7.66
C PRO A 48 0.82 -9.29 6.90
N GLU A 49 0.11 -10.42 6.89
CA GLU A 49 0.51 -11.60 6.10
C GLU A 49 0.41 -11.35 4.59
N VAL A 50 -0.70 -10.75 4.14
CA VAL A 50 -0.91 -10.37 2.74
C VAL A 50 0.19 -9.41 2.29
N ILE A 51 0.47 -8.37 3.07
CA ILE A 51 1.52 -7.39 2.76
C ILE A 51 2.91 -8.04 2.71
N ARG A 52 3.23 -8.95 3.64
CA ARG A 52 4.50 -9.69 3.62
C ARG A 52 4.65 -10.58 2.39
N LYS A 53 3.59 -11.28 1.97
CA LYS A 53 3.62 -12.10 0.74
C LYS A 53 3.80 -11.28 -0.53
N ILE A 54 3.22 -10.09 -0.58
CA ILE A 54 3.40 -9.16 -1.70
C ILE A 54 4.82 -8.56 -1.67
N GLY A 55 5.32 -8.20 -0.50
CA GLY A 55 6.60 -7.52 -0.31
C GLY A 55 6.50 -6.01 -0.52
N LEU A 56 7.19 -5.24 0.31
CA LEU A 56 7.05 -3.78 0.34
C LEU A 56 7.50 -3.11 -0.97
N ASP A 57 8.48 -3.69 -1.66
CA ASP A 57 8.99 -3.15 -2.93
C ASP A 57 8.03 -3.36 -4.11
N ASN A 58 7.00 -4.18 -3.92
CA ASN A 58 5.94 -4.40 -4.90
C ASN A 58 4.68 -3.55 -4.63
N ILE A 59 4.75 -2.63 -3.65
CA ILE A 59 3.69 -1.67 -3.37
C ILE A 59 3.92 -0.41 -4.22
N ILE A 60 2.92 -0.06 -5.01
CA ILE A 60 2.90 1.13 -5.84
C ILE A 60 1.84 2.06 -5.29
N VAL A 61 2.24 3.29 -4.95
CA VAL A 61 1.30 4.32 -4.50
C VAL A 61 1.00 5.27 -5.64
N VAL A 62 -0.29 5.51 -5.86
CA VAL A 62 -0.81 6.45 -6.86
C VAL A 62 -1.63 7.54 -6.17
N ALA A 63 -1.44 8.79 -6.55
CA ALA A 63 -2.22 9.90 -6.02
C ALA A 63 -2.33 11.01 -7.06
N THR A 64 -3.41 11.79 -7.04
CA THR A 64 -3.45 13.01 -7.87
C THR A 64 -2.54 14.09 -7.27
N PRO A 65 -2.00 15.03 -8.06
CA PRO A 65 -1.23 16.15 -7.55
C PRO A 65 -2.00 16.94 -6.48
N SER A 66 -3.30 17.18 -6.69
CA SER A 66 -4.17 17.87 -5.74
C SER A 66 -4.28 17.14 -4.39
N LYS A 67 -4.28 15.81 -4.39
CA LYS A 67 -4.35 15.01 -3.14
C LYS A 67 -3.05 15.06 -2.35
N LEU A 68 -1.90 15.14 -3.04
CA LEU A 68 -0.60 15.33 -2.37
C LEU A 68 -0.34 16.78 -1.95
N ALA A 69 -1.03 17.76 -2.55
CA ALA A 69 -0.94 19.14 -2.12
C ALA A 69 -1.63 19.35 -0.75
N SER A 70 -2.78 18.72 -0.54
CA SER A 70 -3.48 18.76 0.75
C SER A 70 -2.93 17.76 1.78
N THR A 71 -2.32 16.67 1.33
CA THR A 71 -1.74 15.65 2.20
C THR A 71 -0.31 15.29 1.75
N PRO A 72 0.71 16.07 2.15
CA PRO A 72 2.08 15.97 1.65
C PRO A 72 2.89 14.83 2.30
N PHE A 73 2.23 13.87 2.93
CA PHE A 73 2.83 12.72 3.60
C PHE A 73 1.96 11.47 3.41
N ILE A 74 2.57 10.31 3.57
CA ILE A 74 1.90 9.02 3.49
C ILE A 74 1.91 8.36 4.86
N ARG A 75 0.75 7.92 5.32
CA ARG A 75 0.61 7.21 6.60
C ARG A 75 0.45 5.71 6.40
N VAL A 76 1.07 4.97 7.31
CA VAL A 76 0.96 3.52 7.39
C VAL A 76 0.69 3.11 8.84
N ASP A 77 -0.36 2.32 9.02
CA ASP A 77 -0.65 1.59 10.25
C ASP A 77 -1.19 0.22 9.86
N THR A 78 -0.32 -0.80 9.93
CA THR A 78 -0.66 -2.18 9.55
C THR A 78 -1.23 -2.99 10.71
N GLY A 79 -1.24 -2.44 11.93
CA GLY A 79 -1.51 -3.19 13.16
C GLY A 79 -0.38 -4.14 13.58
N ASP A 80 0.70 -4.26 12.80
CA ASP A 80 1.89 -5.07 13.10
C ASP A 80 3.11 -4.15 13.25
N ARG A 81 3.64 -4.08 14.48
CA ARG A 81 4.76 -3.18 14.82
C ARG A 81 6.03 -3.45 14.01
N ASN A 82 6.30 -4.71 13.65
CA ASN A 82 7.50 -5.05 12.90
C ASN A 82 7.34 -4.59 11.44
N LEU A 83 6.16 -4.77 10.87
CA LEU A 83 5.84 -4.31 9.53
C LEU A 83 5.84 -2.77 9.47
N ASP A 84 5.24 -2.09 10.44
CA ASP A 84 5.27 -0.63 10.54
C ASP A 84 6.71 -0.09 10.60
N LYS A 85 7.60 -0.74 11.37
CA LYS A 85 9.02 -0.39 11.40
C LYS A 85 9.71 -0.55 10.05
N LEU A 86 9.34 -1.56 9.25
CA LEU A 86 9.88 -1.71 7.90
C LEU A 86 9.45 -0.56 6.97
N PHE A 87 8.21 -0.07 7.12
CA PHE A 87 7.77 1.13 6.41
C PHE A 87 8.47 2.39 6.92
N ALA A 88 8.64 2.55 8.23
CA ALA A 88 9.35 3.66 8.82
C ALA A 88 10.80 3.76 8.31
N LYS A 89 11.49 2.62 8.21
CA LYS A 89 12.85 2.52 7.66
C LYS A 89 12.99 2.95 6.21
N LYS A 90 11.90 2.98 5.42
CA LYS A 90 11.96 3.50 4.05
C LYS A 90 12.09 5.02 4.02
N GLU A 91 11.63 5.72 5.07
CA GLU A 91 11.55 7.18 5.24
C GLU A 91 10.71 7.94 4.19
N GLN A 92 10.77 7.52 2.94
CA GLN A 92 10.15 8.11 1.77
C GLN A 92 9.70 7.02 0.81
N ILE A 93 8.66 7.31 0.04
CA ILE A 93 8.20 6.44 -1.05
C ILE A 93 7.97 7.26 -2.32
N ILE A 94 8.11 6.59 -3.46
CA ILE A 94 7.79 7.16 -4.76
C ILE A 94 6.29 7.02 -4.98
N VAL A 95 5.62 8.14 -5.21
CA VAL A 95 4.20 8.19 -5.56
C VAL A 95 4.08 8.57 -7.03
N ILE A 96 3.35 7.77 -7.80
CA ILE A 96 3.00 8.11 -9.19
C ILE A 96 1.88 9.14 -9.17
N ILE A 97 2.11 10.28 -9.81
CA ILE A 97 1.17 11.41 -9.81
C ILE A 97 0.59 11.74 -11.19
N GLY A 98 1.04 11.05 -12.22
CA GLY A 98 0.59 11.24 -13.59
C GLY A 98 1.41 10.40 -14.57
N TYR A 99 1.16 10.58 -15.87
CA TYR A 99 1.93 9.88 -16.89
C TYR A 99 3.39 10.35 -16.87
N ARG A 100 4.31 9.42 -16.56
CA ARG A 100 5.75 9.67 -16.40
C ARG A 100 6.09 10.71 -15.32
N LEU A 101 5.16 10.98 -14.39
CA LEU A 101 5.36 11.92 -13.30
C LEU A 101 5.30 11.19 -11.97
N MET A 102 6.33 11.42 -11.15
CA MET A 102 6.44 10.85 -9.81
C MET A 102 6.89 11.91 -8.81
N LYS A 103 6.50 11.74 -7.55
CA LYS A 103 6.90 12.58 -6.43
C LYS A 103 7.41 11.72 -5.29
N VAL A 104 8.54 12.10 -4.70
CA VAL A 104 9.03 11.50 -3.47
C VAL A 104 8.24 12.09 -2.30
N VAL A 105 7.62 11.24 -1.49
CA VAL A 105 6.76 11.64 -0.38
C VAL A 105 7.21 10.97 0.91
N LYS A 106 7.29 11.74 2.00
CA LYS A 106 7.69 11.22 3.32
C LYS A 106 6.67 10.21 3.84
N VAL A 107 7.17 9.14 4.45
CA VAL A 107 6.36 8.18 5.20
C VAL A 107 6.28 8.62 6.66
N GLN A 108 5.07 8.64 7.21
CA GLN A 108 4.78 8.88 8.61
C GLN A 108 4.20 7.61 9.21
N THR A 109 4.85 7.09 10.24
CA THR A 109 4.36 5.94 11.03
C THR A 109 4.04 6.41 12.44
N ASN A 110 2.88 6.03 12.97
CA ASN A 110 2.43 6.46 14.32
C ASN A 110 3.18 5.75 15.48
N ASN A 111 4.16 4.91 15.18
CA ASN A 111 4.78 3.96 16.13
C ASN A 111 6.31 4.15 16.26
N LEU A 112 6.77 5.40 16.36
CA LEU A 112 8.14 5.72 16.79
C LEU A 112 8.10 6.44 18.14
#